data_AF-A0A382RIY5-F1
#
_entry.id   AF-A0A382RIY5-F1
#
_cell.length_a   1.000
_cell.length_b   1.000
_cell.length_c   1.000
_cell.angle_alpha   90.00
_cell.angle_beta   90.00
_cell.angle_gamma   90.00
#
_symmetry.space_group_name_H-M   'P 1'
#
loop_
_entity.id
_entity.type
_entity.pdbx_description
1 polymer ?
#
loop_
_entity_poly.entity_id
_entity_poly.type
_entity_poly.pdbx_seq_one_letter_code
_entity_poly.pdbx_strand_id
1 'polypeptide(L)' 'MAEVIVKQAITEAEMAALRALRMAVFIEEQGVPEELESDALDALAYHAVACVDDAIIGTGRLLVLP' A
#
# COMPACT_ATOMS: atom_id res chain seq x y z
N MET A 1 3.41 5.46 -23.44
CA MET A 1 3.06 4.75 -22.21
C MET A 1 3.96 5.29 -21.13
N ALA A 2 3.42 5.64 -19.96
CA ALA A 2 4.24 6.07 -18.83
C ALA A 2 4.99 4.86 -18.25
N GLU A 3 6.22 5.06 -17.79
CA GLU A 3 7.00 4.03 -17.12
C GLU A 3 6.46 3.81 -15.70
N VAL A 4 6.29 2.55 -15.32
CA VAL A 4 5.85 2.17 -13.97
C VAL A 4 7.02 1.50 -13.27
N ILE A 5 7.42 2.06 -12.13
CA ILE A 5 8.47 1.50 -11.28
C ILE A 5 7.82 0.89 -10.04
N VAL A 6 8.08 -0.39 -9.80
CA VAL A 6 7.67 -1.07 -8.57
C VAL A 6 8.87 -1.19 -7.65
N LYS A 7 8.72 -0.72 -6.40
CA LYS A 7 9.75 -0.80 -5.38
C LYS A 7 9.15 -1.16 -4.02
N GLN A 8 9.98 -1.69 -3.14
CA GLN A 8 9.61 -1.81 -1.73
C GLN A 8 9.48 -0.41 -1.11
N ALA A 9 8.43 -0.19 -0.32
CA ALA A 9 8.29 0.99 0.53
C ALA A 9 9.17 0.83 1.78
N ILE A 10 10.03 1.80 2.03
CA ILE A 10 11.02 1.76 3.11
C ILE A 10 10.94 3.03 3.96
N THR A 11 10.52 4.15 3.37
CA THR A 11 10.41 5.43 4.07
C THR A 11 9.04 5.61 4.72
N GLU A 12 8.99 6.40 5.79
CA GLU A 12 7.73 6.78 6.45
C GLU A 12 6.76 7.50 5.48
N ALA A 13 7.29 8.28 4.55
CA ALA A 13 6.48 8.97 3.55
C ALA A 13 5.77 7.99 2.59
N GLU A 14 6.47 6.96 2.13
CA GLU A 14 5.88 5.91 1.29
C GLU A 14 4.87 5.08 2.07
N MET A 15 5.17 4.76 3.33
CA MET A 15 4.26 4.03 4.22
C MET A 15 3.00 4.84 4.53
N ALA A 16 3.11 6.15 4.71
CA ALA A 16 1.95 7.03 4.86
C ALA A 16 1.12 7.10 3.58
N ALA A 17 1.77 7.27 2.43
CA ALA A 17 1.10 7.36 1.14
C ALA A 17 0.36 6.07 0.77
N LEU A 18 0.96 4.89 0.99
CA LEU A 18 0.29 3.63 0.71
C LEU A 18 -0.89 3.35 1.66
N ARG A 19 -0.82 3.79 2.92
CA ARG A 19 -1.95 3.70 3.86
C ARG A 19 -3.10 4.59 3.40
N ALA A 20 -2.82 5.83 3.00
CA ALA A 20 -3.82 6.73 2.44
C ALA A 20 -4.46 6.13 1.17
N LEU A 21 -3.66 5.53 0.28
CA LEU A 21 -4.16 4.87 -0.92
C LEU A 21 -5.07 3.68 -0.58
N ARG A 22 -4.70 2.86 0.41
CA ARG A 22 -5.52 1.74 0.87
C ARG A 22 -6.82 2.20 1.52
N MET A 23 -6.81 3.27 2.29
CA MET A 23 -8.04 3.87 2.84
C MET A 23 -8.97 4.33 1.73
N ALA A 24 -8.47 5.08 0.75
CA ALA A 24 -9.28 5.55 -0.38
C ALA A 24 -9.90 4.36 -1.15
N VAL A 25 -9.10 3.34 -1.48
CA VAL A 25 -9.58 2.22 -2.28
C VAL A 25 -10.43 1.23 -1.47
N PHE A 26 -9.94 0.75 -0.33
CA PHE A 26 -10.65 -0.27 0.43
C PHE A 26 -11.82 0.30 1.21
N ILE A 27 -11.66 1.44 1.88
CA ILE A 27 -12.72 1.99 2.73
C ILE A 27 -13.69 2.81 1.89
N GLU A 28 -13.20 3.84 1.19
CA GLU A 28 -14.08 4.81 0.52
C GLU A 28 -14.72 4.23 -0.75
N GLU A 29 -13.95 3.53 -1.59
CA GLU A 29 -14.47 2.98 -2.85
C GLU A 29 -15.12 1.61 -2.69
N GLN A 30 -14.52 0.70 -1.92
CA GLN A 30 -14.99 -0.69 -1.79
C GLN A 30 -15.86 -0.94 -0.55
N GLY A 31 -15.93 0.01 0.39
CA GLY A 31 -16.77 -0.12 1.58
C GLY A 31 -16.27 -1.14 2.61
N VAL A 32 -14.97 -1.45 2.61
CA VAL A 32 -14.34 -2.28 3.65
C VAL A 32 -14.38 -1.50 4.97
N PRO A 33 -14.88 -2.10 6.07
CA PRO A 33 -14.81 -1.48 7.39
C PRO A 33 -13.38 -1.13 7.77
N GLU A 34 -13.17 0.07 8.34
CA GLU A 34 -11.85 0.58 8.69
C GLU A 34 -11.09 -0.37 9.63
N GLU A 35 -11.79 -0.98 10.58
CA GLU A 35 -11.22 -1.94 11.53
C GLU A 35 -10.70 -3.25 10.88
N LEU A 36 -11.09 -3.54 9.64
CA LEU A 36 -10.65 -4.72 8.89
C LEU A 36 -9.51 -4.41 7.90
N GLU A 37 -9.21 -3.13 7.66
CA GLU A 37 -8.23 -2.69 6.67
C GLU A 37 -6.79 -2.99 7.12
N SER A 38 -6.48 -2.74 8.38
CA SER A 38 -5.15 -2.97 8.97
C SER A 38 -5.22 -4.06 10.04
N ASP A 39 -4.54 -5.17 9.79
CA ASP A 39 -4.39 -6.26 10.75
C ASP A 39 -3.01 -6.27 11.43
N ALA A 40 -2.82 -7.14 12.41
CA ALA A 40 -1.53 -7.31 13.10
C ALA A 40 -0.41 -7.81 12.18
N LEU A 41 -0.74 -8.37 11.02
CA LEU A 41 0.22 -8.89 10.05
C LEU A 41 0.77 -7.78 9.14
N ASP A 42 0.11 -6.62 9.09
CA ASP A 42 0.53 -5.49 8.27
C ASP A 42 1.94 -5.01 8.63
N ALA A 43 2.25 -4.97 9.92
CA ALA A 43 3.57 -4.59 10.42
C ALA A 43 4.68 -5.61 10.08
N LEU A 44 4.31 -6.85 9.73
CA LEU A 44 5.23 -7.94 9.38
C LEU A 44 5.38 -8.13 7.87
N ALA A 45 4.53 -7.47 7.07
CA ALA A 45 4.52 -7.63 5.63
C ALA A 45 5.57 -6.72 4.95
N TYR A 46 6.07 -7.20 3.81
CA TYR A 46 6.80 -6.36 2.86
C TYR A 46 5.79 -5.55 2.04
N HIS A 47 5.88 -4.23 2.13
CA HIS A 47 5.01 -3.33 1.37
C HIS A 47 5.71 -2.91 0.08
N ALA A 48 5.01 -3.02 -1.04
CA ALA A 48 5.47 -2.58 -2.35
C ALA A 48 4.57 -1.46 -2.87
N VAL A 49 5.17 -0.46 -3.49
CA VAL A 49 4.45 0.64 -4.15
C VAL A 49 4.78 0.65 -5.64
N ALA A 50 3.77 0.96 -6.44
CA ALA A 50 3.91 1.24 -7.87
C ALA A 50 3.91 2.76 -8.08
N CYS A 51 4.91 3.27 -8.78
CA CYS A 51 5.13 4.69 -9.01
C CYS A 51 5.10 5.01 -10.51
N VAL A 52 4.51 6.15 -10.85
CA VAL A 52 4.70 6.84 -12.13
C VAL A 52 5.25 8.22 -11.79
N ASP A 53 6.43 8.54 -12.32
CA ASP A 53 7.24 9.67 -11.86
C ASP A 53 7.41 9.63 -10.32
N ASP A 54 7.02 10.68 -9.60
CA ASP A 54 7.08 10.77 -8.13
C ASP A 54 5.76 10.37 -7.44
N ALA A 55 4.74 9.98 -8.20
CA ALA A 55 3.42 9.65 -7.66
C ALA A 55 3.28 8.15 -7.41
N ILE A 56 2.87 7.78 -6.20
CA ILE A 56 2.44 6.42 -5.86
C ILE A 56 1.02 6.21 -6.39
N ILE A 57 0.86 5.28 -7.32
CA ILE A 57 -0.41 4.98 -7.99
C ILE A 57 -1.00 3.62 -7.59
N GLY A 58 -0.23 2.81 -6.86
CA GLY A 58 -0.61 1.46 -6.48
C GLY A 58 0.20 0.98 -5.29
N THR A 59 -0.37 0.04 -4.54
CA THR A 59 0.33 -0.63 -3.44
C THR A 59 -0.11 -2.08 -3.30
N GLY A 60 0.75 -2.89 -2.70
CA GLY A 60 0.45 -4.25 -2.29
C GLY A 60 1.35 -4.65 -1.13
N ARG A 61 0.96 -5.70 -0.43
CA ARG A 61 1.77 -6.28 0.65
C ARG A 61 2.02 -7.76 0.41
N LEU A 62 3.19 -8.23 0.78
CA LEU A 62 3.58 -9.63 0.74
C LEU A 62 3.96 -10.07 2.16
N LEU A 63 3.25 -11.07 2.67
CA LEU A 63 3.57 -11.70 3.95
C LEU A 63 4.20 -13.07 3.68
N VAL A 64 5.38 -13.32 4.26
CA VAL A 64 6.01 -14.64 4.21
C VAL A 64 5.53 -15.43 5.42
N LEU A 65 4.69 -16.44 5.17
CA LEU A 65 4.24 -17.37 6.21
C LEU A 65 5.31 -18.47 6.41
N PRO A 66 5.50 -18.94 7.65
CA PRO A 66 6.41 -20.05 7.95
C PRO A 66 5.96 -21.38 7.33
#